data_AF-A0A832Z9K5-F1
#
_entry.id   AF-A0A832Z9K5-F1
#
_cell.length_a   1.000
_cell.length_b   1.000
_cell.length_c   1.000
_cell.angle_alpha   90.00
_cell.angle_beta   90.00
_cell.angle_gamma   90.00
#
_symmetry.space_group_name_H-M   'P 1'
#
loop_
_entity.id
_entity.type
_entity.pdbx_description
1 polymer ?
#
loop_
_entity_poly.entity_id
_entity_poly.type
_entity_poly.pdbx_seq_one_letter_code
_entity_poly.pdbx_strand_id
1 'polypeptide(L)' 'MKYDIAIIGGGPIGNYLATLLARHYKVAVIESKSSFGEKACTGIIGAESYNELNLPKEAIINRLRGAVF' A
#
# COMPACT_ATOMS: atom_id res chain seq x y z
N MET A 1 -6.71 24.35 1.22
CA MET A 1 -7.15 23.50 0.08
C MET A 1 -8.42 22.75 0.48
N LYS A 2 -9.36 22.50 -0.44
CA LYS A 2 -10.52 21.61 -0.21
C LYS A 2 -10.25 20.22 -0.79
N TYR A 3 -10.66 19.18 -0.06
CA TYR A 3 -10.59 17.76 -0.41
C TYR A 3 -11.94 17.12 -0.10
N ASP A 4 -12.31 16.08 -0.85
CA ASP A 4 -13.55 15.33 -0.62
C ASP A 4 -13.36 14.25 0.46
N ILE A 5 -12.16 13.66 0.50
CA ILE A 5 -11.82 12.55 1.40
C ILE A 5 -10.42 12.78 1.99
N ALA A 6 -10.30 12.58 3.31
CA ALA A 6 -9.02 12.56 4.01
C ALA A 6 -8.74 11.15 4.57
N ILE A 7 -7.62 10.55 4.16
CA ILE A 7 -7.13 9.26 4.63
C ILE A 7 -6.00 9.52 5.62
N ILE A 8 -6.16 9.07 6.86
CA ILE A 8 -5.14 9.19 7.90
C ILE A 8 -4.33 7.89 7.95
N GLY A 9 -3.06 7.96 7.55
CA GLY A 9 -2.11 6.85 7.45
C GLY A 9 -1.78 6.49 6.01
N GLY A 10 -0.51 6.63 5.64
CA GLY A 10 0.08 6.29 4.35
C GLY A 10 0.72 4.90 4.31
N GLY A 11 0.14 3.94 5.02
CA GLY A 11 0.57 2.53 4.94
C GLY A 11 0.08 1.84 3.65
N PRO A 12 0.31 0.51 3.52
CA PRO A 12 -0.16 -0.26 2.37
C PRO A 12 -1.66 -0.10 2.12
N ILE A 13 -2.48 -0.19 3.18
CA ILE A 13 -3.94 -0.06 3.08
C ILE A 13 -4.37 1.35 2.69
N GLY A 14 -3.79 2.39 3.32
CA GLY A 14 -4.15 3.78 3.05
C GLY A 14 -3.82 4.19 1.61
N ASN A 15 -2.65 3.80 1.11
CA ASN A 15 -2.27 4.03 -0.29
C ASN A 15 -3.10 3.21 -1.28
N TYR A 16 -3.43 1.96 -0.94
CA TYR A 16 -4.31 1.15 -1.79
C TYR A 16 -5.70 1.80 -1.90
N LEU A 17 -6.30 2.19 -0.77
CA LEU A 17 -7.58 2.89 -0.76
C LEU A 17 -7.50 4.22 -1.54
N ALA A 18 -6.43 4.99 -1.36
CA ALA A 18 -6.22 6.22 -2.11
C ALA A 18 -6.18 5.97 -3.62
N THR A 19 -5.54 4.88 -4.07
CA THR A 19 -5.46 4.50 -5.49
C THR A 19 -6.83 4.21 -6.09
N LEU A 20 -7.71 3.56 -5.32
CA LEU A 20 -9.09 3.27 -5.75
C LEU A 20 -9.93 4.55 -5.84
N LEU A 21 -9.77 5.47 -4.88
CA LEU A 21 -10.63 6.65 -4.76
C LEU A 21 -10.17 7.86 -5.57
N ALA A 22 -8.87 8.01 -5.81
CA ALA A 22 -8.29 9.19 -6.47
C ALA A 22 -8.73 9.38 -7.93
N ARG A 23 -9.30 8.33 -8.55
CA ARG A 23 -9.90 8.42 -9.90
C ARG A 23 -11.25 9.16 -9.91
N HIS A 24 -11.89 9.28 -8.75
CA HIS A 24 -13.26 9.78 -8.62
C HIS A 24 -13.38 10.99 -7.67
N TYR A 25 -12.44 11.12 -6.73
CA TYR A 25 -12.49 12.13 -5.67
C TYR A 25 -11.15 12.83 -5.50
N LYS A 26 -11.18 14.04 -4.96
CA LYS A 26 -9.98 14.73 -4.50
C LYS A 26 -9.58 14.23 -3.12
N VAL A 27 -8.64 13.30 -3.09
CA VAL A 27 -8.20 12.60 -1.88
C VAL A 27 -6.92 13.23 -1.30
N ALA A 28 -6.88 13.44 0.01
CA ALA A 28 -5.66 13.71 0.76
C ALA A 28 -5.24 12.47 1.56
N VAL A 29 -3.96 12.08 1.47
CA VAL A 29 -3.36 11.09 2.36
C VAL A 29 -2.44 11.84 3.32
N ILE A 30 -2.63 11.62 4.62
CA ILE A 30 -1.89 12.29 5.68
C ILE A 30 -1.12 11.23 6.46
N GLU A 31 0.20 11.27 6.42
CA GLU A 31 1.09 10.34 7.12
C GLU A 31 1.96 11.13 8.11
N SER A 32 2.14 10.61 9.32
CA SER A 32 2.96 11.26 10.35
C SER A 32 4.45 11.04 10.14
N LYS A 33 4.81 9.94 9.46
CA LYS A 33 6.19 9.61 9.11
C LYS A 33 6.65 10.38 7.87
N SER A 34 7.93 10.77 7.87
CA SER A 34 8.58 11.44 6.75
C SER A 34 8.99 10.50 5.62
N SER A 35 8.99 9.18 5.86
CA SER A 35 9.37 8.16 4.88
C SER A 35 8.35 7.02 4.82
N PHE A 36 8.20 6.45 3.62
CA PHE A 36 7.46 5.22 3.37
C PHE A 36 8.43 4.04 3.46
N GLY A 37 8.05 2.97 4.17
CA GLY A 37 8.80 1.70 4.18
C GLY A 37 9.59 1.37 5.45
N GLU A 38 9.76 2.29 6.39
CA GLU A 38 10.49 2.03 7.66
C GLU A 38 9.69 1.26 8.73
N LYS A 39 8.63 0.54 8.35
CA LYS A 39 7.91 -0.30 9.33
C LYS A 39 8.57 -1.67 9.41
N ALA A 40 8.63 -2.24 10.61
CA ALA A 40 8.99 -3.63 10.83
C ALA A 40 7.95 -4.56 10.18
N CYS A 41 8.10 -4.79 8.88
CA CYS A 41 7.29 -5.71 8.10
C CYS A 41 8.26 -6.55 7.27
N THR A 42 8.00 -7.85 7.19
CA THR A 42 8.77 -8.77 6.35
C THR A 42 8.57 -8.53 4.86
N GLY A 43 7.57 -7.72 4.47
CA GLY A 43 7.23 -7.46 3.07
C GLY A 43 6.59 -8.66 2.36
N ILE A 44 6.17 -9.69 3.10
CA ILE A 44 5.58 -10.90 2.54
C ILE A 44 4.09 -10.65 2.24
N ILE A 45 3.71 -10.85 0.98
CA ILE A 45 2.32 -10.79 0.50
C ILE A 45 2.03 -12.09 -0.28
N GLY A 46 0.82 -12.62 -0.11
CA GLY A 46 0.35 -13.79 -0.86
C GLY A 46 0.35 -13.54 -2.37
N ALA A 47 0.80 -14.51 -3.16
CA ALA A 47 0.92 -14.35 -4.61
C ALA A 47 -0.44 -14.04 -5.29
N GLU A 48 -1.54 -14.58 -4.75
CA GLU A 48 -2.90 -14.35 -5.25
C GLU A 48 -3.32 -12.88 -5.07
N SER A 49 -2.95 -12.26 -3.95
CA SER A 49 -3.29 -10.87 -3.64
C SER A 49 -2.73 -9.86 -4.65
N TYR A 50 -1.64 -10.17 -5.34
CA TYR A 50 -1.15 -9.30 -6.42
C TYR A 50 -2.14 -9.20 -7.57
N ASN A 51 -2.82 -10.29 -7.90
CA ASN A 51 -3.82 -10.29 -8.96
C ASN A 51 -5.15 -9.72 -8.46
N GLU A 52 -5.60 -10.14 -7.28
CA GLU A 52 -6.88 -9.70 -6.71
C GLU A 52 -6.93 -8.20 -6.42
N LEU A 53 -5.80 -7.63 -5.94
CA LEU A 53 -5.69 -6.22 -5.62
C LEU A 53 -5.01 -5.41 -6.74
N ASN A 54 -4.72 -6.05 -7.88
CA ASN A 54 -4.03 -5.43 -9.02
C ASN A 54 -2.77 -4.64 -8.59
N LEU A 55 -1.93 -5.26 -7.76
CA LEU A 55 -0.69 -4.67 -7.26
C LEU A 55 0.40 -4.68 -8.35
N PRO A 56 1.30 -3.69 -8.37
CA PRO A 56 2.37 -3.62 -9.35
C PRO A 56 3.30 -4.83 -9.22
N LYS A 57 3.45 -5.61 -10.29
CA LYS A 57 4.32 -6.80 -10.30
C LYS A 57 5.80 -6.44 -10.16
N GLU A 58 6.15 -5.21 -10.53
CA GLU A 58 7.48 -4.63 -10.41
C GLU A 58 7.89 -4.42 -8.95
N ALA A 59 6.92 -4.40 -8.01
CA ALA A 59 7.19 -4.34 -6.58
C ALA A 59 7.64 -5.69 -5.98
N ILE A 60 7.59 -6.79 -6.74
CA ILE A 60 8.04 -8.10 -6.28
C ILE A 60 9.57 -8.16 -6.35
N ILE A 61 10.22 -8.10 -5.19
CA ILE A 61 11.69 -8.20 -5.09
C ILE A 61 12.16 -9.66 -5.31
N ASN A 62 11.48 -10.62 -4.68
CA ASN A 62 11.77 -12.05 -4.81
C ASN A 62 10.56 -12.92 -4.38
N ARG A 63 10.59 -14.21 -4.71
CA ARG A 63 9.61 -15.19 -4.21
C ARG A 63 10.14 -15.88 -2.96
N LEU A 64 9.29 -16.00 -1.93
CA LEU A 64 9.56 -16.81 -0.75
C LEU A 64 9.12 -18.26 -1.00
N ARG A 65 9.99 -19.23 -0.74
CA ARG A 65 9.72 -20.68 -0.95
C ARG A 65 9.50 -21.47 0.34
N GLY A 66 9.65 -20.82 1.49
CA GLY A 66 9.54 -21.42 2.81
C GLY A 66 10.30 -20.61 3.85
N ALA A 67 10.02 -20.87 5.12
CA ALA A 67 10.80 -20.38 6.25
C ALA A 67 11.16 -21.59 7.12
N VAL A 68 12.37 -21.62 7.65
CA VAL A 68 12.81 -22.62 8.63
C VAL A 68 12.92 -21.88 9.96
N PHE A 69 12.39 -22.48 11.03
CA PHE A 69 12.47 -21.95 12.38
C PHE A 69 13.48 -22.74 13.20
#